data_AF-A0A2Z6GB26-F1
#
_entry.id   AF-A0A2Z6GB26-F1
#
_cell.length_a   1.000
_cell.length_b   1.000
_cell.length_c   1.000
_cell.angle_alpha   90.00
_cell.angle_beta   90.00
_cell.angle_gamma   90.00
#
_symmetry.space_group_name_H-M   'P 1'
#
loop_
_entity.id
_entity.type
_entity.pdbx_description
1 polymer ?
#
loop_
_entity_poly.entity_id
_entity_poly.type
_entity_poly.pdbx_seq_one_letter_code
_entity_poly.pdbx_strand_id
1 'polypeptide(L)'
;MKSTLNFPLALITVAILSACASTPTVNPVLADAHSSYDRARTNAQVTSLATAELNEAASSLNKADAAANKGGATTEVNHWAYVSKQQVGIAQETAKRKMAEQAVNNAGEKRNEVRLDARTAEADAAKRQVAIAQGTVDQQTAELAAAGANAERDRAVIAAQEQQLKELNAKKTERGLVITLSDVLFRTDKSQLEPGGVRNVQKLAAFLNKYPQRKVLIEGHTDSKGSDSHNQGLSERRADAVRVSLIDSGVGSERIATKGYGEAYPVASNGTASSRQLNRRVEIILSDANGNIAPR
;
A
#
# COMPACT_ATOMS: atom_id res chain seq x y z
N MET A 1 53.13 106.33 30.35
CA MET A 1 52.36 107.57 30.62
C MET A 1 51.46 107.31 31.80
N LYS A 2 51.53 108.20 32.79
CA LYS A 2 50.74 108.20 34.03
C LYS A 2 49.27 108.47 33.71
N SER A 3 48.34 107.83 34.42
CA SER A 3 47.26 108.55 35.10
C SER A 3 46.51 107.63 36.07
N THR A 4 46.65 107.99 37.33
CA THR A 4 45.87 107.61 38.52
C THR A 4 44.40 108.07 38.42
N LEU A 5 43.48 107.34 39.05
CA LEU A 5 42.45 107.98 39.89
C LEU A 5 41.85 106.98 40.90
N ASN A 6 41.63 107.48 42.12
CA ASN A 6 41.44 106.76 43.37
C ASN A 6 40.08 107.18 43.99
N PHE A 7 39.41 106.21 44.67
CA PHE A 7 38.38 106.33 45.73
C PHE A 7 36.97 106.89 45.39
N PRO A 8 35.90 106.63 46.21
CA PRO A 8 35.78 105.79 47.42
C PRO A 8 34.57 104.82 47.48
N LEU A 9 34.74 103.82 48.35
CA LEU A 9 33.79 103.15 49.26
C LEU A 9 32.31 103.63 49.28
N ALA A 10 31.37 102.71 48.99
CA ALA A 10 30.00 102.76 49.49
C ALA A 10 29.55 101.34 49.89
N LEU A 11 29.58 101.09 51.20
CA LEU A 11 29.09 99.88 51.86
C LEU A 11 27.55 99.96 51.86
N ILE A 12 26.88 99.16 51.04
CA ILE A 12 25.41 98.96 51.14
C ILE A 12 25.19 97.61 51.82
N THR A 13 24.90 97.68 53.12
CA THR A 13 24.36 96.59 53.93
C THR A 13 22.95 96.25 53.44
N VAL A 14 22.83 95.20 52.62
CA VAL A 14 21.54 94.61 52.26
C VAL A 14 21.05 93.79 53.45
N ALA A 15 19.97 94.26 54.07
CA ALA A 15 19.27 93.57 55.13
C ALA A 15 18.73 92.22 54.61
N ILE A 16 19.13 91.14 55.26
CA ILE A 16 18.55 89.81 55.07
C ILE A 16 17.14 89.85 55.66
N LEU A 17 16.14 90.12 54.80
CA LEU A 17 14.75 89.83 55.12
C LEU A 17 14.61 88.30 55.14
N SER A 18 14.74 87.72 56.32
CA SER A 18 14.25 86.38 56.62
C SER A 18 12.74 86.38 56.47
N ALA A 19 12.25 86.27 55.24
CA ALA A 19 10.89 85.85 54.98
C ALA A 19 10.78 84.41 55.49
N CYS A 20 10.12 84.23 56.63
CA CYS A 20 9.62 82.94 57.05
C CYS A 20 8.58 82.48 56.01
N ALA A 21 9.06 81.85 54.93
CA ALA A 21 8.23 81.02 54.09
C ALA A 21 7.83 79.81 54.94
N SER A 22 6.68 79.89 55.61
CA SER A 22 6.03 78.70 56.15
C SER A 22 5.73 77.79 54.96
N THR A 23 6.59 76.80 54.73
CA THR A 23 6.34 75.77 53.72
C THR A 23 5.00 75.12 54.06
N PRO A 24 4.03 75.08 53.14
CA PRO A 24 2.75 74.45 53.41
C PRO A 24 2.98 73.01 53.87
N THR A 25 2.42 72.66 55.03
CA THR A 25 2.51 71.31 55.57
C THR A 25 1.63 70.40 54.70
N VAL A 26 2.25 69.76 53.71
CA VAL A 26 1.57 68.83 52.81
C VAL A 26 1.16 67.59 53.60
N ASN A 27 -0.10 67.16 53.48
CA ASN A 27 -0.57 65.92 54.09
C ASN A 27 0.14 64.71 53.42
N PRO A 28 0.93 63.92 54.16
CA PRO A 28 1.72 62.84 53.57
C PRO A 28 0.87 61.70 52.99
N VAL A 29 -0.32 61.45 53.53
CA VAL A 29 -1.24 60.42 53.03
C VAL A 29 -1.84 60.85 51.69
N LEU A 30 -2.18 62.13 51.56
CA LEU A 30 -2.67 62.70 50.30
C LEU A 30 -1.58 62.69 49.22
N ALA A 31 -0.35 63.07 49.56
CA ALA A 31 0.78 63.03 48.64
C ALA A 31 1.09 61.61 48.12
N ASP A 32 1.01 60.60 48.98
CA ASP A 32 1.18 59.20 48.60
C ASP A 32 0.03 58.66 47.73
N ALA A 33 -1.21 59.11 47.99
CA ALA A 33 -2.37 58.79 47.14
C ALA A 33 -2.20 59.37 45.72
N HIS A 34 -1.78 60.64 45.60
CA HIS A 34 -1.42 61.27 44.31
C HIS A 34 -0.35 60.48 43.57
N SER A 35 0.77 60.18 44.23
CA SER A 35 1.86 59.40 43.63
C SER A 35 1.42 58.00 43.19
N SER A 36 0.55 57.35 43.96
CA SER A 36 -0.01 56.03 43.61
C SER A 36 -0.94 56.11 42.40
N TYR A 37 -1.81 57.12 42.36
CA TYR A 37 -2.71 57.37 41.23
C TYR A 37 -1.93 57.76 39.95
N ASP A 38 -0.91 58.61 40.06
CA ASP A 38 -0.07 59.02 38.94
C ASP A 38 0.67 57.85 38.30
N ARG A 39 1.20 56.93 39.11
CA ARG A 39 1.80 55.68 38.62
C ARG A 39 0.77 54.78 37.93
N ALA A 40 -0.47 54.75 38.44
CA ALA A 40 -1.54 53.96 37.85
C ALA A 40 -2.04 54.53 36.52
N ARG A 41 -2.24 55.86 36.42
CA ARG A 41 -2.69 56.50 35.16
C ARG A 41 -1.64 56.53 34.07
N THR A 42 -0.37 56.34 34.41
CA THR A 42 0.72 56.24 33.43
C THR A 42 1.01 54.79 33.03
N ASN A 43 0.43 53.81 33.73
CA ASN A 43 0.52 52.41 33.35
C ASN A 43 -0.53 52.09 32.26
N ALA A 44 -0.05 51.83 31.04
CA ALA A 44 -0.89 51.51 29.89
C ALA A 44 -1.90 50.39 30.18
N GLN A 45 -1.49 49.33 30.88
CA GLN A 45 -2.33 48.17 31.19
C GLN A 45 -3.49 48.56 32.11
N VAL A 46 -3.24 49.40 33.10
CA VAL A 46 -4.28 49.90 34.01
C VAL A 46 -5.23 50.81 33.26
N THR A 47 -4.71 51.74 32.43
CA THR A 47 -5.56 52.65 31.65
C THR A 47 -6.42 51.96 30.62
N SER A 48 -5.99 50.83 30.04
CA SER A 48 -6.73 50.10 29.01
C SER A 48 -7.64 49.01 29.55
N LEU A 49 -7.27 48.36 30.66
CA LEU A 49 -7.99 47.19 31.18
C LEU A 49 -8.79 47.47 32.45
N ALA A 50 -8.44 48.49 33.23
CA ALA A 50 -9.07 48.81 34.51
C ALA A 50 -9.50 50.29 34.59
N THR A 51 -9.99 50.83 33.47
CA THR A 51 -10.37 52.25 33.35
C THR A 51 -11.46 52.66 34.33
N ALA A 52 -12.44 51.78 34.58
CA ALA A 52 -13.54 52.07 35.52
C ALA A 52 -13.03 52.20 36.95
N GLU A 53 -12.19 51.26 37.39
CA GLU A 53 -11.56 51.24 38.71
C GLU A 53 -10.61 52.43 38.90
N LEU A 54 -9.88 52.81 37.85
CA LEU A 54 -9.00 54.00 37.85
C LEU A 54 -9.82 55.31 37.95
N ASN A 55 -10.96 55.40 37.27
CA ASN A 55 -11.85 56.57 37.37
C ASN A 55 -12.45 56.70 38.77
N GLU A 56 -12.75 55.58 39.43
CA GLU A 56 -13.23 55.57 40.82
C GLU A 56 -12.16 56.10 41.78
N ALA A 57 -10.91 55.64 41.60
CA ALA A 57 -9.75 56.14 42.35
C ALA A 57 -9.53 57.65 42.16
N ALA A 58 -9.71 58.15 40.94
CA ALA A 58 -9.62 59.58 40.61
C ALA A 58 -10.71 60.39 41.33
N SER A 59 -11.94 59.89 41.36
CA SER A 59 -13.06 60.52 42.06
C SER A 59 -12.79 60.66 43.56
N SER A 60 -12.27 59.61 44.20
CA SER A 60 -11.89 59.64 45.61
C SER A 60 -10.70 60.56 45.89
N LEU A 61 -9.73 60.63 44.97
CA LEU A 61 -8.60 61.56 45.08
C LEU A 61 -9.07 63.02 45.01
N ASN A 62 -9.95 63.33 44.05
CA ASN A 62 -10.56 64.65 43.91
C ASN A 62 -11.34 65.07 45.18
N LYS A 63 -12.00 64.13 45.87
CA LYS A 63 -12.65 64.39 47.16
C LYS A 63 -11.64 64.71 48.26
N ALA A 64 -10.51 63.99 48.30
CA ALA A 64 -9.43 64.25 49.24
C ALA A 64 -8.80 65.64 49.02
N ASP A 65 -8.57 66.03 47.77
CA ASP A 65 -8.10 67.37 47.40
C ASP A 65 -9.09 68.46 47.77
N ALA A 66 -10.37 68.25 47.48
CA ALA A 66 -11.42 69.20 47.84
C ALA A 66 -11.53 69.39 49.35
N ALA A 67 -11.36 68.33 50.14
CA ALA A 67 -11.34 68.40 51.61
C ALA A 67 -10.11 69.16 52.11
N ALA A 68 -8.92 68.91 51.55
CA ALA A 68 -7.69 69.61 51.92
C ALA A 68 -7.74 71.11 51.59
N ASN A 69 -8.25 71.47 50.41
CA ASN A 69 -8.33 72.87 49.95
C ASN A 69 -9.31 73.73 50.77
N LYS A 70 -10.32 73.12 51.39
CA LYS A 70 -11.30 73.81 52.26
C LYS A 70 -10.81 73.98 53.71
N GLY A 71 -9.59 73.54 54.03
CA GLY A 71 -9.12 73.46 55.42
C GLY A 71 -9.88 72.42 56.25
N GLY A 72 -10.40 71.37 55.59
CA GLY A 72 -11.13 70.28 56.23
C GLY A 72 -10.28 69.51 57.24
N ALA A 73 -10.95 68.74 58.11
CA ALA A 73 -10.26 67.97 59.14
C ALA A 73 -9.32 66.93 58.52
N THR A 74 -8.12 66.76 59.11
CA THR A 74 -7.10 65.80 58.66
C THR A 74 -7.65 64.37 58.53
N THR A 75 -8.65 64.01 59.33
CA THR A 75 -9.33 62.71 59.28
C THR A 75 -10.09 62.48 57.98
N GLU A 76 -10.78 63.50 57.45
CA GLU A 76 -11.54 63.40 56.19
C GLU A 76 -10.61 63.32 54.98
N VAL A 77 -9.55 64.14 54.96
CA VAL A 77 -8.51 64.07 53.92
C VAL A 77 -7.85 62.69 53.90
N ASN A 78 -7.45 62.17 55.07
CA ASN A 78 -6.84 60.85 55.18
C ASN A 78 -7.79 59.73 54.76
N HIS A 79 -9.09 59.84 55.08
CA HIS A 79 -10.09 58.85 54.68
C HIS A 79 -10.19 58.74 53.16
N TRP A 80 -10.43 59.85 52.45
CA TRP A 80 -10.56 59.82 50.99
C TRP A 80 -9.25 59.47 50.28
N ALA A 81 -8.11 59.95 50.78
CA ALA A 81 -6.80 59.58 50.26
C ALA A 81 -6.54 58.06 50.42
N TYR A 82 -6.91 57.49 51.56
CA TYR A 82 -6.85 56.03 51.78
C TYR A 82 -7.76 55.27 50.81
N VAL A 83 -9.02 55.68 50.66
CA VAL A 83 -9.98 55.04 49.73
C VAL A 83 -9.45 55.09 48.29
N SER A 84 -8.94 56.25 47.85
CA SER A 84 -8.32 56.40 46.53
C SER A 84 -7.16 55.43 46.34
N LYS A 85 -6.25 55.33 47.33
CA LYS A 85 -5.12 54.40 47.28
C LYS A 85 -5.57 52.92 47.20
N GLN A 86 -6.63 52.54 47.91
CA GLN A 86 -7.19 51.19 47.82
C GLN A 86 -7.79 50.92 46.43
N GLN A 87 -8.53 51.88 45.87
CA GLN A 87 -9.09 51.79 44.52
C GLN A 87 -7.99 51.72 43.44
N VAL A 88 -6.86 52.42 43.62
CA VAL A 88 -5.67 52.24 42.77
C VAL A 88 -5.16 50.80 42.82
N GLY A 89 -5.07 50.20 44.01
CA GLY A 89 -4.67 48.81 44.18
C GLY A 89 -5.63 47.85 43.45
N ILE A 90 -6.94 48.07 43.58
CA ILE A 90 -7.96 47.30 42.85
C ILE A 90 -7.80 47.45 41.33
N ALA A 91 -7.56 48.67 40.83
CA ALA A 91 -7.35 48.91 39.41
C ALA A 91 -6.12 48.14 38.88
N GLN A 92 -5.02 48.12 39.64
CA GLN A 92 -3.82 47.37 39.28
C GLN A 92 -4.06 45.86 39.23
N GLU A 93 -4.74 45.30 40.23
CA GLU A 93 -5.03 43.86 40.26
C GLU A 93 -6.08 43.45 39.21
N THR A 94 -7.08 44.29 38.95
CA THR A 94 -8.02 44.07 37.84
C THR A 94 -7.30 44.04 36.50
N ALA A 95 -6.35 44.95 36.26
CA ALA A 95 -5.57 44.97 35.04
C ALA A 95 -4.75 43.68 34.88
N LYS A 96 -4.03 43.26 35.94
CA LYS A 96 -3.27 42.00 35.94
C LYS A 96 -4.16 40.79 35.68
N ARG A 97 -5.34 40.73 36.31
CA ARG A 97 -6.31 39.64 36.11
C ARG A 97 -6.76 39.57 34.66
N LYS A 98 -7.21 40.69 34.08
CA LYS A 98 -7.69 40.74 32.69
C LYS A 98 -6.58 40.41 31.69
N MET A 99 -5.33 40.81 31.96
CA MET A 99 -4.19 40.39 31.14
C MET A 99 -3.97 38.88 31.18
N ALA A 100 -4.02 38.29 32.38
CA ALA A 100 -3.86 36.84 32.53
C ALA A 100 -5.00 36.09 31.83
N GLU A 101 -6.24 36.57 31.93
CA GLU A 101 -7.40 36.03 31.20
C GLU A 101 -7.19 36.09 29.68
N GLN A 102 -6.74 37.22 29.13
CA GLN A 102 -6.43 37.36 27.71
C GLN A 102 -5.31 36.39 27.27
N ALA A 103 -4.25 36.26 28.07
CA ALA A 103 -3.16 35.33 27.79
C ALA A 103 -3.65 33.87 27.75
N VAL A 104 -4.53 33.47 28.69
CA VAL A 104 -5.14 32.14 28.72
C VAL A 104 -6.05 31.91 27.51
N ASN A 105 -6.86 32.91 27.13
CA ASN A 105 -7.73 32.82 25.96
C ASN A 105 -6.93 32.63 24.66
N ASN A 106 -5.91 33.47 24.44
CA ASN A 106 -5.04 33.39 23.26
C ASN A 106 -4.28 32.04 23.22
N ALA A 107 -3.79 31.57 24.37
CA ALA A 107 -3.16 30.25 24.45
C ALA A 107 -4.16 29.11 24.17
N GLY A 108 -5.40 29.25 24.63
CA GLY A 108 -6.49 28.32 24.35
C GLY A 108 -6.83 28.23 22.87
N GLU A 109 -6.90 29.37 22.17
CA GLU A 109 -7.09 29.45 20.72
C GLU A 109 -5.93 28.79 19.98
N LYS A 110 -4.69 29.12 20.32
CA LYS A 110 -3.52 28.52 19.66
C LYS A 110 -3.44 27.01 19.87
N ARG A 111 -3.76 26.53 21.08
CA ARG A 111 -3.86 25.09 21.36
C ARG A 111 -4.93 24.44 20.50
N ASN A 112 -6.09 25.09 20.31
CA ASN A 112 -7.18 24.55 19.49
C ASN A 112 -6.77 24.48 18.01
N GLU A 113 -6.08 25.48 17.50
CA GLU A 113 -5.51 25.52 16.14
C GLU A 113 -4.54 24.35 15.92
N VAL A 114 -3.53 24.20 16.77
CA VAL A 114 -2.54 23.11 16.67
C VAL A 114 -3.21 21.74 16.75
N ARG A 115 -4.21 21.58 17.62
CA ARG A 115 -4.96 20.32 17.73
C ARG A 115 -5.76 20.03 16.47
N LEU A 116 -6.35 21.04 15.83
CA LEU A 116 -7.09 20.87 14.59
C LEU A 116 -6.17 20.49 13.43
N ASP A 117 -5.00 21.12 13.34
CA ASP A 117 -3.99 20.78 12.33
C ASP A 117 -3.51 19.34 12.49
N ALA A 118 -3.20 18.93 13.73
CA ALA A 118 -2.81 17.56 14.03
C ALA A 118 -3.91 16.56 13.62
N ARG A 119 -5.18 16.85 13.94
CA ARG A 119 -6.31 16.00 13.55
C ARG A 119 -6.50 15.93 12.03
N THR A 120 -6.26 17.02 11.33
CA THR A 120 -6.35 17.07 9.86
C THR A 120 -5.25 16.24 9.23
N ALA A 121 -4.01 16.37 9.72
CA ALA A 121 -2.89 15.57 9.27
C ALA A 121 -3.08 14.06 9.54
N GLU A 122 -3.62 13.70 10.71
CA GLU A 122 -4.01 12.32 11.04
C GLU A 122 -5.05 11.78 10.07
N ALA A 123 -6.11 12.55 9.80
CA ALA A 123 -7.17 12.16 8.88
C ALA A 123 -6.67 11.98 7.44
N ASP A 124 -5.79 12.87 6.96
CA ASP A 124 -5.20 12.76 5.63
C ASP A 124 -4.22 11.60 5.52
N ALA A 125 -3.43 11.32 6.55
CA ALA A 125 -2.61 10.12 6.62
C ALA A 125 -3.46 8.84 6.58
N ALA A 126 -4.56 8.79 7.34
CA ALA A 126 -5.49 7.66 7.32
C ALA A 126 -6.13 7.44 5.94
N LYS A 127 -6.57 8.52 5.28
CA LYS A 127 -7.12 8.44 3.90
C LYS A 127 -6.09 7.92 2.91
N ARG A 128 -4.84 8.37 2.98
CA ARG A 128 -3.74 7.85 2.14
C ARG A 128 -3.50 6.37 2.39
N GLN A 129 -3.52 5.94 3.65
CA GLN A 129 -3.35 4.53 3.99
C GLN A 129 -4.47 3.65 3.42
N VAL A 130 -5.72 4.12 3.48
CA VAL A 130 -6.86 3.40 2.88
C VAL A 130 -6.72 3.35 1.36
N ALA A 131 -6.32 4.44 0.70
CA ALA A 131 -6.11 4.46 -0.74
C ALA A 131 -5.01 3.47 -1.19
N ILE A 132 -3.91 3.39 -0.43
CA ILE A 132 -2.84 2.40 -0.67
C ILE A 132 -3.37 0.98 -0.47
N ALA A 133 -4.08 0.73 0.63
CA ALA A 133 -4.66 -0.59 0.91
C ALA A 133 -5.64 -1.04 -0.19
N GLN A 134 -6.50 -0.12 -0.66
CA GLN A 134 -7.42 -0.40 -1.76
C GLN A 134 -6.66 -0.71 -3.06
N GLY A 135 -5.63 0.07 -3.40
CA GLY A 135 -4.79 -0.20 -4.56
C GLY A 135 -4.13 -1.57 -4.52
N THR A 136 -3.67 -2.02 -3.35
CA THR A 136 -3.12 -3.37 -3.16
C THR A 136 -4.17 -4.46 -3.36
N VAL A 137 -5.39 -4.27 -2.83
CA VAL A 137 -6.50 -5.22 -3.03
C VAL A 137 -6.89 -5.30 -4.50
N ASP A 138 -6.95 -4.17 -5.20
CA ASP A 138 -7.27 -4.12 -6.63
C ASP A 138 -6.19 -4.86 -7.47
N GLN A 139 -4.91 -4.71 -7.11
CA GLN A 139 -3.82 -5.46 -7.75
C GLN A 139 -3.93 -6.97 -7.50
N GLN A 140 -4.16 -7.38 -6.25
CA GLN A 140 -4.30 -8.80 -5.89
C GLN A 140 -5.52 -9.44 -6.57
N THR A 141 -6.64 -8.73 -6.64
CA THR A 141 -7.85 -9.23 -7.32
C THR A 141 -7.64 -9.36 -8.82
N ALA A 142 -6.94 -8.43 -9.46
CA ALA A 142 -6.57 -8.54 -10.87
C ALA A 142 -5.63 -9.72 -11.13
N GLU A 143 -4.64 -9.94 -10.27
CA GLU A 143 -3.72 -11.09 -10.37
C GLU A 143 -4.45 -12.42 -10.20
N LEU A 144 -5.34 -12.53 -9.21
CA LEU A 144 -6.17 -13.73 -8.99
C LEU A 144 -7.10 -14.00 -10.19
N ALA A 145 -7.70 -12.96 -10.77
CA ALA A 145 -8.52 -13.10 -11.97
C ALA A 145 -7.69 -13.60 -13.18
N ALA A 146 -6.48 -13.07 -13.37
CA ALA A 146 -5.58 -13.52 -14.42
C ALA A 146 -5.12 -14.97 -14.21
N ALA A 147 -4.79 -15.35 -12.98
CA ALA A 147 -4.44 -16.72 -12.61
C ALA A 147 -5.60 -17.69 -12.86
N GLY A 148 -6.82 -17.29 -12.51
CA GLY A 148 -8.04 -18.05 -12.79
C GLY A 148 -8.27 -18.29 -14.28
N ALA A 149 -8.14 -17.24 -15.10
CA ALA A 149 -8.28 -17.35 -16.56
C ALA A 149 -7.21 -18.26 -17.19
N ASN A 150 -5.97 -18.21 -16.70
CA ASN A 150 -4.91 -19.09 -17.17
C ASN A 150 -5.17 -20.55 -16.79
N ALA A 151 -5.59 -20.80 -15.54
CA ALA A 151 -5.94 -22.16 -15.11
C ALA A 151 -7.11 -22.75 -15.91
N GLU A 152 -8.10 -21.93 -16.28
CA GLU A 152 -9.21 -22.37 -17.13
C GLU A 152 -8.73 -22.71 -18.56
N ARG A 153 -7.85 -21.89 -19.14
CA ARG A 153 -7.22 -22.18 -20.44
C ARG A 153 -6.43 -23.48 -20.41
N ASP A 154 -5.62 -23.69 -19.38
CA ASP A 154 -4.81 -24.90 -19.23
C ASP A 154 -5.71 -26.15 -19.11
N ARG A 155 -6.79 -26.06 -18.33
CA ARG A 155 -7.80 -27.13 -18.24
C ARG A 155 -8.45 -27.41 -19.59
N ALA A 156 -8.80 -26.37 -20.36
CA ALA A 156 -9.38 -26.53 -21.69
C ALA A 156 -8.40 -27.21 -22.66
N VAL A 157 -7.11 -26.85 -22.61
CA VAL A 157 -6.06 -27.47 -23.43
C VAL A 157 -5.90 -28.95 -23.06
N ILE A 158 -5.86 -29.29 -21.77
CA ILE A 158 -5.75 -30.67 -21.29
C ILE A 158 -6.98 -31.48 -21.72
N ALA A 159 -8.18 -30.95 -21.51
CA ALA A 159 -9.42 -31.62 -21.90
C ALA A 159 -9.49 -31.87 -23.42
N ALA A 160 -9.07 -30.89 -24.23
CA ALA A 160 -9.00 -31.03 -25.68
C ALA A 160 -7.99 -32.12 -26.09
N GLN A 161 -6.83 -32.19 -25.43
CA GLN A 161 -5.84 -33.23 -25.69
C GLN A 161 -6.36 -34.63 -25.32
N GLU A 162 -7.00 -34.78 -24.16
CA GLU A 162 -7.58 -36.04 -23.71
C GLU A 162 -8.66 -36.54 -24.67
N GLN A 163 -9.48 -35.63 -25.19
CA GLN A 163 -10.49 -35.96 -26.20
C GLN A 163 -9.84 -36.48 -27.50
N GLN A 164 -8.76 -35.85 -27.98
CA GLN A 164 -8.03 -36.34 -29.15
C GLN A 164 -7.39 -37.72 -28.91
N LEU A 165 -6.85 -37.98 -27.72
CA LEU A 165 -6.32 -39.29 -27.34
C LEU A 165 -7.42 -40.36 -27.31
N LYS A 166 -8.62 -39.99 -26.86
CA LYS A 166 -9.80 -40.88 -26.86
C LYS A 166 -10.25 -41.21 -28.28
N GLU A 167 -10.25 -40.24 -29.19
CA GLU A 167 -10.58 -40.45 -30.61
C GLU A 167 -9.58 -41.37 -31.33
N LEU A 168 -8.33 -41.40 -30.87
CA LEU A 168 -7.30 -42.33 -31.32
C LEU A 168 -7.45 -43.74 -30.73
N ASN A 169 -8.45 -43.97 -29.85
CA ASN A 169 -8.59 -45.20 -29.07
C ASN A 169 -7.34 -45.55 -28.26
N ALA A 170 -6.58 -44.54 -27.82
CA ALA A 170 -5.39 -44.75 -27.01
C ALA A 170 -5.80 -45.29 -25.62
N LYS A 171 -5.17 -46.38 -25.19
CA LYS A 171 -5.37 -46.98 -23.88
C LYS A 171 -4.18 -46.68 -22.99
N LYS A 172 -4.46 -46.28 -21.74
CA LYS A 172 -3.40 -46.13 -20.74
C LYS A 172 -2.97 -47.53 -20.26
N THR A 173 -1.69 -47.81 -20.38
CA THR A 173 -1.03 -49.04 -19.95
C THR A 173 0.19 -48.69 -19.08
N GLU A 174 0.81 -49.68 -18.45
CA GLU A 174 2.10 -49.50 -17.76
C GLU A 174 3.21 -48.99 -18.69
N ARG A 175 3.09 -49.26 -20.00
CA ARG A 175 4.04 -48.85 -21.03
C ARG A 175 3.77 -47.45 -21.59
N GLY A 176 2.76 -46.76 -21.06
CA GLY A 176 2.27 -45.47 -21.54
C GLY A 176 0.97 -45.58 -22.31
N LEU A 177 0.71 -44.61 -23.19
CA LEU A 177 -0.48 -44.58 -24.04
C LEU A 177 -0.25 -45.47 -25.26
N VAL A 178 -1.05 -46.52 -25.41
CA VAL A 178 -0.92 -47.52 -26.49
C VAL A 178 -2.13 -47.45 -27.40
N ILE A 179 -1.90 -47.27 -28.69
CA ILE A 179 -2.91 -47.42 -29.74
C ILE A 179 -2.68 -48.78 -30.41
N THR A 180 -3.72 -49.60 -30.53
CA THR A 180 -3.62 -50.91 -31.16
C THR A 180 -4.31 -50.89 -32.53
N LEU A 181 -3.55 -51.21 -33.57
CA LEU A 181 -4.06 -51.45 -34.91
C LEU A 181 -4.17 -52.96 -35.13
N SER A 182 -5.39 -53.48 -35.27
CA SER A 182 -5.63 -54.89 -35.56
C SER A 182 -5.26 -55.26 -37.00
N ASP A 183 -4.94 -56.52 -37.25
CA ASP A 183 -4.56 -57.06 -38.56
C ASP A 183 -5.63 -56.93 -39.67
N VAL A 184 -6.90 -56.70 -39.31
CA VAL A 184 -7.97 -56.32 -40.26
C VAL A 184 -7.67 -54.98 -40.97
N LEU A 185 -6.77 -54.17 -40.41
CA LEU A 185 -6.32 -52.91 -41.01
C LEU A 185 -5.14 -53.10 -41.98
N PHE A 186 -4.74 -54.34 -42.24
CA PHE A 186 -3.71 -54.74 -43.19
C PHE A 186 -4.28 -55.75 -44.19
N ARG A 187 -3.77 -55.76 -45.42
CA ARG A 187 -4.10 -56.80 -46.40
C ARG A 187 -3.65 -58.17 -45.87
N THR A 188 -4.45 -59.22 -46.08
CA THR A 188 -4.12 -60.59 -45.66
C THR A 188 -2.73 -61.00 -46.16
N ASP A 189 -1.88 -61.45 -45.23
CA ASP A 189 -0.48 -61.84 -45.45
C ASP A 189 0.44 -60.76 -46.07
N LYS A 190 0.05 -59.49 -45.94
CA LYS A 190 0.83 -58.34 -46.43
C LYS A 190 1.09 -57.33 -45.33
N SER A 191 2.09 -56.48 -45.56
CA SER A 191 2.41 -55.30 -44.75
C SER A 191 1.66 -54.05 -45.21
N GLN A 192 0.90 -54.11 -46.30
CA GLN A 192 0.18 -52.97 -46.85
C GLN A 192 -1.06 -52.62 -46.00
N LEU A 193 -1.15 -51.36 -45.57
CA LEU A 193 -2.30 -50.82 -44.84
C LEU A 193 -3.54 -50.73 -45.75
N GLU A 194 -4.69 -51.13 -45.21
CA GLU A 194 -6.00 -50.90 -45.80
C GLU A 194 -6.46 -49.45 -45.61
N PRO A 195 -7.44 -48.94 -46.39
CA PRO A 195 -7.93 -47.56 -46.25
C PRO A 195 -8.36 -47.18 -44.82
N GLY A 196 -8.89 -48.14 -44.04
CA GLY A 196 -9.19 -47.95 -42.62
C GLY A 196 -7.94 -47.74 -41.76
N GLY A 197 -6.88 -48.52 -42.02
CA GLY A 197 -5.59 -48.38 -41.36
C GLY A 197 -4.92 -47.04 -41.69
N VAL A 198 -4.93 -46.66 -42.97
CA VAL A 198 -4.43 -45.35 -43.43
C VAL A 198 -5.13 -44.20 -42.70
N ARG A 199 -6.46 -44.23 -42.57
CA ARG A 199 -7.22 -43.20 -41.83
C ARG A 199 -6.82 -43.09 -40.36
N ASN A 200 -6.57 -44.22 -39.69
CA ASN A 200 -6.12 -44.20 -38.28
C ASN A 200 -4.71 -43.65 -38.16
N VAL A 201 -3.81 -44.01 -39.08
CA VAL A 201 -2.45 -43.47 -39.13
C VAL A 201 -2.46 -41.97 -39.42
N GLN A 202 -3.33 -41.48 -40.30
CA GLN A 202 -3.49 -40.04 -40.56
C GLN A 202 -3.97 -39.27 -39.33
N LYS A 203 -4.93 -39.81 -38.56
CA LYS A 203 -5.36 -39.21 -37.28
C LYS A 203 -4.20 -39.14 -36.27
N LEU A 204 -3.41 -40.21 -36.19
CA LEU A 204 -2.22 -40.24 -35.34
C LEU A 204 -1.17 -39.22 -35.81
N ALA A 205 -0.92 -39.12 -37.12
CA ALA A 205 -0.01 -38.13 -37.69
C ALA A 205 -0.45 -36.70 -37.36
N ALA A 206 -1.74 -36.39 -37.48
CA ALA A 206 -2.29 -35.09 -37.10
C ALA A 206 -2.05 -34.77 -35.61
N PHE A 207 -2.24 -35.76 -34.73
CA PHE A 207 -1.90 -35.61 -33.31
C PHE A 207 -0.40 -35.37 -33.09
N LEU A 208 0.48 -36.16 -33.72
CA LEU A 208 1.93 -36.01 -33.58
C LEU A 208 2.44 -34.68 -34.13
N ASN A 209 1.82 -34.13 -35.19
CA ASN A 209 2.16 -32.83 -35.73
C ASN A 209 1.71 -31.69 -34.80
N LYS A 210 0.58 -31.85 -34.11
CA LYS A 210 0.10 -30.90 -33.09
C LYS A 210 0.96 -30.92 -31.81
N TYR A 211 1.52 -32.08 -31.45
CA TYR A 211 2.34 -32.27 -30.25
C TYR A 211 3.77 -32.69 -30.62
N PRO A 212 4.62 -31.76 -31.09
CA PRO A 212 5.95 -32.05 -31.65
C PRO A 212 6.93 -32.73 -30.67
N GLN A 213 6.71 -32.56 -29.37
CA GLN A 213 7.50 -33.20 -28.31
C GLN A 213 7.24 -34.71 -28.16
N ARG A 214 6.12 -35.22 -28.68
CA ARG A 214 5.76 -36.65 -28.57
C ARG A 214 6.58 -37.49 -29.55
N LYS A 215 6.98 -38.68 -29.14
CA LYS A 215 7.61 -39.71 -29.99
C LYS A 215 6.74 -40.96 -30.00
N VAL A 216 6.97 -41.83 -30.98
CA VAL A 216 6.26 -43.12 -31.07
C VAL A 216 7.22 -44.28 -31.28
N LEU A 217 6.92 -45.39 -30.62
CA LEU A 217 7.50 -46.70 -30.88
C LEU A 217 6.40 -47.59 -31.46
N ILE A 218 6.67 -48.17 -32.62
CA ILE A 218 5.74 -49.01 -33.36
C ILE A 218 6.21 -50.46 -33.25
N GLU A 219 5.38 -51.31 -32.67
CA GLU A 219 5.69 -52.71 -32.40
C GLU A 219 4.80 -53.62 -33.23
N GLY A 220 5.42 -54.44 -34.08
CA GLY A 220 4.71 -55.44 -34.87
C GLY A 220 4.60 -56.79 -34.14
N HIS A 221 3.43 -57.43 -34.25
CA HIS A 221 3.17 -58.77 -33.73
C HIS A 221 2.47 -59.66 -34.77
N THR A 222 2.78 -60.95 -34.73
CA THR A 222 2.12 -62.01 -35.50
C THR A 222 1.42 -63.00 -34.58
N ASP A 223 0.67 -63.94 -35.16
CA ASP A 223 0.24 -65.13 -34.44
C ASP A 223 1.33 -66.22 -34.51
N SER A 224 1.05 -67.38 -33.92
CA SER A 224 1.98 -68.51 -33.91
C SER A 224 1.96 -69.39 -35.18
N LYS A 225 1.51 -68.87 -36.32
CA LYS A 225 1.53 -69.62 -37.60
C LYS A 225 2.72 -69.17 -38.43
N GLY A 226 3.44 -70.13 -38.98
CA GLY A 226 4.69 -69.88 -39.71
C GLY A 226 5.92 -70.22 -38.86
N SER A 227 7.10 -69.97 -39.41
CA SER A 227 8.35 -70.08 -38.65
C SER A 227 8.67 -68.78 -37.93
N ASP A 228 9.42 -68.85 -36.82
CA ASP A 228 9.84 -67.68 -36.05
C ASP A 228 10.51 -66.61 -36.92
N SER A 229 11.40 -67.04 -37.84
CA SER A 229 12.08 -66.14 -38.77
C SER A 229 11.11 -65.44 -39.73
N HIS A 230 10.09 -66.17 -40.22
CA HIS A 230 9.05 -65.59 -41.06
C HIS A 230 8.21 -64.57 -40.28
N ASN A 231 7.80 -64.93 -39.06
CA ASN A 231 7.00 -64.11 -38.17
C ASN A 231 7.74 -62.83 -37.75
N GLN A 232 9.02 -62.95 -37.42
CA GLN A 232 9.88 -61.82 -37.14
C GLN A 232 9.91 -60.84 -38.32
N GLY A 233 10.25 -61.32 -39.53
CA GLY A 233 10.31 -60.46 -40.71
C GLY A 233 8.95 -59.86 -41.08
N LEU A 234 7.84 -60.59 -40.91
CA LEU A 234 6.50 -60.06 -41.15
C LEU A 234 6.13 -58.94 -40.16
N SER A 235 6.46 -59.12 -38.89
CA SER A 235 6.21 -58.13 -37.85
C SER A 235 6.98 -56.82 -38.07
N GLU A 236 8.25 -56.92 -38.48
CA GLU A 236 9.10 -55.76 -38.81
C GLU A 236 8.54 -55.00 -40.01
N ARG A 237 8.22 -55.70 -41.11
CA ARG A 237 7.63 -55.08 -42.31
C ARG A 237 6.31 -54.35 -42.01
N ARG A 238 5.49 -54.89 -41.09
CA ARG A 238 4.23 -54.25 -40.67
C ARG A 238 4.47 -52.98 -39.86
N ALA A 239 5.40 -53.03 -38.91
CA ALA A 239 5.80 -51.84 -38.15
C ALA A 239 6.36 -50.75 -39.08
N ASP A 240 7.22 -51.14 -40.04
CA ASP A 240 7.80 -50.22 -41.02
C ASP A 240 6.76 -49.63 -41.97
N ALA A 241 5.74 -50.38 -42.37
CA ALA A 241 4.65 -49.84 -43.19
C ALA A 241 3.87 -48.73 -42.47
N VAL A 242 3.65 -48.87 -41.16
CA VAL A 242 3.05 -47.79 -40.35
C VAL A 242 3.99 -46.61 -40.23
N ARG A 243 5.30 -46.84 -40.02
CA ARG A 243 6.31 -45.78 -40.02
C ARG A 243 6.33 -44.98 -41.32
N VAL A 244 6.36 -45.66 -42.47
CA VAL A 244 6.34 -44.99 -43.78
C VAL A 244 5.07 -44.16 -43.94
N SER A 245 3.91 -44.70 -43.60
CA SER A 245 2.64 -43.97 -43.67
C SER A 245 2.60 -42.73 -42.75
N LEU A 246 3.23 -42.77 -41.57
CA LEU A 246 3.39 -41.60 -40.70
C LEU A 246 4.34 -40.55 -41.30
N ILE A 247 5.45 -40.97 -41.90
CA ILE A 247 6.41 -40.08 -42.57
C ILE A 247 5.75 -39.40 -43.78
N ASP A 248 5.02 -40.17 -44.60
CA ASP A 248 4.26 -39.65 -45.74
C ASP A 248 3.18 -38.66 -45.29
N SER A 249 2.70 -38.79 -44.06
CA SER A 249 1.76 -37.85 -43.41
C SER A 249 2.45 -36.68 -42.69
N GLY A 250 3.77 -36.51 -42.88
CA GLY A 250 4.54 -35.35 -42.42
C GLY A 250 5.18 -35.48 -41.03
N VAL A 251 5.18 -36.67 -40.42
CA VAL A 251 5.84 -36.88 -39.12
C VAL A 251 7.35 -37.09 -39.34
N GLY A 252 8.17 -36.32 -38.64
CA GLY A 252 9.63 -36.46 -38.68
C GLY A 252 10.10 -37.87 -38.34
N SER A 253 10.98 -38.43 -39.17
CA SER A 253 11.44 -39.81 -39.06
C SER A 253 12.19 -40.11 -37.76
N GLU A 254 12.82 -39.10 -37.17
CA GLU A 254 13.55 -39.12 -35.89
C GLU A 254 12.62 -39.31 -34.68
N ARG A 255 11.32 -39.11 -34.86
CA ARG A 255 10.31 -39.28 -33.81
C ARG A 255 9.67 -40.67 -33.84
N ILE A 256 10.05 -41.52 -34.79
CA ILE A 256 9.42 -42.82 -35.06
C ILE A 256 10.47 -43.93 -34.96
N ALA A 257 10.32 -44.79 -33.96
CA ALA A 257 11.06 -46.04 -33.85
C ALA A 257 10.16 -47.23 -34.22
N THR A 258 10.74 -48.28 -34.81
CA THR A 258 10.02 -49.53 -35.13
C THR A 258 10.72 -50.72 -34.50
N LYS A 259 9.94 -51.74 -34.12
CA LYS A 259 10.43 -53.03 -33.63
C LYS A 259 9.48 -54.15 -34.02
N GLY A 260 9.99 -55.22 -34.61
CA GLY A 260 9.24 -56.46 -34.77
C GLY A 260 9.50 -57.43 -33.62
N TYR A 261 8.47 -58.13 -33.17
CA TYR A 261 8.56 -59.16 -32.13
C TYR A 261 8.12 -60.55 -32.60
N GLY A 262 7.71 -60.69 -33.86
CA GLY A 262 7.11 -61.92 -34.36
C GLY A 262 5.94 -62.38 -33.50
N GLU A 263 5.94 -63.66 -33.13
CA GLU A 263 4.89 -64.27 -32.31
C GLU A 263 5.08 -64.06 -30.79
N ALA A 264 6.16 -63.39 -30.38
CA ALA A 264 6.42 -63.11 -28.98
C ALA A 264 5.39 -62.12 -28.40
N TYR A 265 5.14 -62.27 -27.10
CA TYR A 265 4.18 -61.45 -26.33
C TYR A 265 2.74 -61.52 -26.88
N PRO A 266 2.14 -62.72 -26.92
CA PRO A 266 0.74 -62.87 -27.32
C PRO A 266 -0.18 -62.18 -26.31
N VAL A 267 -1.23 -61.52 -26.81
CA VAL A 267 -2.29 -60.90 -25.99
C VAL A 267 -3.51 -61.80 -25.83
N ALA A 268 -3.57 -62.87 -26.62
CA ALA A 268 -4.60 -63.90 -26.55
C ALA A 268 -4.00 -65.28 -26.87
N SER A 269 -4.74 -66.35 -26.53
CA SER A 269 -4.33 -67.72 -26.89
C SER A 269 -4.20 -67.90 -28.41
N ASN A 270 -3.22 -68.68 -28.87
CA ASN A 270 -3.10 -69.04 -30.29
C ASN A 270 -3.98 -70.24 -30.71
N GLY A 271 -4.83 -70.75 -29.81
CA GLY A 271 -5.64 -71.95 -30.03
C GLY A 271 -6.74 -71.80 -31.10
N THR A 272 -7.39 -70.64 -31.19
CA THR A 272 -8.49 -70.40 -32.15
C THR A 272 -8.12 -69.37 -33.21
N ALA A 273 -8.80 -69.38 -34.37
CA ALA A 273 -8.57 -68.38 -35.42
C ALA A 273 -8.89 -66.96 -34.95
N SER A 274 -9.96 -66.79 -34.16
CA SER A 274 -10.36 -65.50 -33.59
C SER A 274 -9.32 -64.98 -32.58
N SER A 275 -8.81 -65.84 -31.70
CA SER A 275 -7.79 -65.43 -30.72
C SER A 275 -6.43 -65.13 -31.39
N ARG A 276 -6.06 -65.87 -32.45
CA ARG A 276 -4.89 -65.54 -33.29
C ARG A 276 -5.00 -64.18 -33.98
N GLN A 277 -6.21 -63.80 -34.42
CA GLN A 277 -6.46 -62.49 -35.03
C GLN A 277 -6.13 -61.32 -34.09
N LEU A 278 -6.27 -61.51 -32.77
CA LEU A 278 -5.90 -60.50 -31.77
C LEU A 278 -4.38 -60.36 -31.62
N ASN A 279 -3.63 -61.45 -31.82
CA ASN A 279 -2.17 -61.44 -31.75
C ASN A 279 -1.54 -60.78 -32.99
N ARG A 280 -2.20 -60.89 -34.15
CA ARG A 280 -1.83 -60.14 -35.35
C ARG A 280 -2.23 -58.66 -35.17
N ARG A 281 -1.30 -57.85 -34.71
CA ARG A 281 -1.53 -56.43 -34.40
C ARG A 281 -0.26 -55.61 -34.55
N VAL A 282 -0.44 -54.30 -34.65
CA VAL A 282 0.61 -53.32 -34.44
C VAL A 282 0.24 -52.48 -33.22
N GLU A 283 1.12 -52.44 -32.22
CA GLU A 283 0.99 -51.55 -31.07
C GLU A 283 1.80 -50.28 -31.33
N ILE A 284 1.21 -49.13 -31.09
CA ILE A 284 1.88 -47.84 -31.22
C ILE A 284 1.90 -47.23 -29.82
N ILE A 285 3.09 -47.15 -29.25
CA ILE A 285 3.34 -46.62 -27.92
C ILE A 285 3.72 -45.15 -28.07
N LEU A 286 2.91 -44.27 -27.51
CA LEU A 286 3.20 -42.84 -27.45
C LEU A 286 4.06 -42.55 -26.23
N SER A 287 5.08 -41.73 -26.44
CA SER A 287 5.91 -41.22 -25.35
C SER A 287 5.11 -40.41 -24.34
N ASP A 288 5.65 -40.23 -23.14
CA ASP A 288 5.17 -39.23 -22.18
C ASP A 288 5.37 -37.79 -22.70
N ALA A 289 5.02 -36.80 -21.86
CA ALA A 289 5.18 -35.38 -22.19
C ALA A 289 6.65 -34.95 -22.38
N ASN A 290 7.60 -35.72 -21.86
CA ASN A 290 9.03 -35.47 -21.94
C ASN A 290 9.71 -36.23 -23.10
N GLY A 291 8.93 -37.00 -23.89
CA GLY A 291 9.47 -37.76 -25.02
C GLY A 291 10.02 -39.14 -24.66
N ASN A 292 9.75 -39.65 -23.45
CA ASN A 292 10.21 -40.95 -23.00
C ASN A 292 9.19 -42.05 -23.31
N ILE A 293 9.69 -43.21 -23.77
CA ILE A 293 8.89 -44.42 -24.00
C ILE A 293 9.41 -45.48 -23.04
N ALA A 294 8.50 -46.08 -22.26
CA ALA A 294 8.88 -47.15 -21.35
C ALA A 294 9.38 -48.37 -22.15
N PRO A 295 10.50 -48.99 -21.75
CA PRO A 295 10.96 -50.21 -22.37
C PRO A 295 9.92 -51.33 -22.20
N ARG A 296 9.98 -52.31 -23.09
CA ARG A 296 9.14 -53.52 -23.01
C ARG A 296 9.70 -54.51 -21.99
#